data_AF-A0A7U9XM09-F1
#
_entry.id   AF-A0A7U9XM09-F1
#
_cell.length_a   1.000
_cell.length_b   1.000
_cell.length_c   1.000
_cell.angle_alpha   90.00
_cell.angle_beta   90.00
_cell.angle_gamma   90.00
#
_symmetry.space_group_name_H-M   'P 1'
#
loop_
_entity.id
_entity.type
_entity.pdbx_description
1 polymer ?
#
loop_
_entity_poly.entity_id
_entity_poly.type
_entity_poly.pdbx_seq_one_letter_code
_entity_poly.pdbx_strand_id
1 'polypeptide(L)'
;MVICRDEEQTEGVMSYKRGRLFLLLACVFGLFSGCGQTPPAGTQSAEDGGGGNTEFITVSDAKSAVLKNAGFSEEEVRFVRVQLEKENGVSGYDIEFICEDAEYDYTVDALTGEILSMRCEAGEYDLTTVPSQDAQTPPAPAGEQTGAEQPDGEQNQQEGQYIGVEAAKQAALNHAGLDADAVRFAHARLEFDDGYWKYDVEFHQDNMEYDYDIDALTGEILSCEQDADYRQGLASAAGEQITLEEAVRIALEYAGVDQKDAQRLETEFDYDDGRAEYGIEWHVGRTEYSCDIDAATGEVLSFERDVD
;
A
#
# COMPACT_ATOMS: atom_id res chain seq x y z
N MET A 1 -38.81 -52.16 -21.02
CA MET A 1 -37.81 -51.77 -22.04
C MET A 1 -36.55 -51.42 -21.30
N VAL A 2 -35.48 -52.14 -21.62
CA VAL A 2 -34.17 -52.15 -20.96
C VAL A 2 -33.46 -50.80 -21.16
N ILE A 3 -32.91 -50.20 -20.09
CA ILE A 3 -31.53 -49.66 -20.07
C ILE A 3 -30.96 -49.87 -18.67
N CYS A 4 -29.88 -50.65 -18.60
CA CYS A 4 -28.92 -50.74 -17.50
C CYS A 4 -27.91 -49.59 -17.59
N ARG A 5 -27.41 -49.07 -16.46
CA ARG A 5 -25.97 -48.88 -16.23
C ARG A 5 -25.64 -48.67 -14.73
N ASP A 6 -24.68 -49.46 -14.27
CA ASP A 6 -23.89 -49.49 -13.01
C ASP A 6 -23.42 -48.10 -12.52
N GLU A 7 -23.29 -47.82 -11.20
CA GLU A 7 -22.20 -48.22 -10.25
C GLU A 7 -20.81 -47.71 -10.74
N GLU A 8 -19.90 -47.07 -10.00
CA GLU A 8 -19.61 -46.96 -8.56
C GLU A 8 -18.38 -45.99 -8.36
N GLN A 9 -18.03 -45.69 -7.09
CA GLN A 9 -16.73 -45.21 -6.54
C GLN A 9 -16.40 -43.69 -6.58
N THR A 10 -15.82 -42.99 -5.58
CA THR A 10 -15.62 -43.11 -4.12
C THR A 10 -14.96 -41.82 -3.61
N GLU A 11 -15.28 -41.46 -2.37
CA GLU A 11 -14.48 -40.82 -1.29
C GLU A 11 -13.35 -39.80 -1.59
N GLY A 12 -13.39 -38.70 -0.82
CA GLY A 12 -12.27 -37.76 -0.68
C GLY A 12 -12.55 -36.63 0.32
N VAL A 13 -12.98 -36.96 1.55
CA VAL A 13 -13.05 -35.99 2.65
C VAL A 13 -11.64 -35.83 3.22
N MET A 14 -10.95 -34.73 2.93
CA MET A 14 -9.69 -34.40 3.61
C MET A 14 -9.95 -33.33 4.69
N SER A 15 -10.03 -33.82 5.92
CA SER A 15 -9.98 -33.05 7.15
C SER A 15 -8.54 -32.63 7.45
N TYR A 16 -8.32 -31.37 7.81
CA TYR A 16 -7.23 -31.01 8.72
C TYR A 16 -7.75 -30.11 9.85
N LYS A 17 -7.80 -30.71 11.05
CA LYS A 17 -7.83 -30.02 12.35
C LYS A 17 -6.43 -30.05 12.95
N ARG A 18 -6.05 -28.95 13.61
CA ARG A 18 -5.21 -28.78 14.85
C ARG A 18 -4.48 -27.43 14.69
N GLY A 19 -4.71 -26.38 15.48
CA GLY A 19 -5.00 -26.30 16.90
C GLY A 19 -3.71 -26.28 17.71
N ARG A 20 -3.20 -25.10 18.09
CA ARG A 20 -2.39 -24.94 19.30
C ARG A 20 -2.40 -23.50 19.86
N LEU A 21 -3.02 -23.44 21.03
CA LEU A 21 -3.14 -22.39 22.02
C LEU A 21 -1.92 -22.42 22.96
N PHE A 22 -1.30 -21.26 23.26
CA PHE A 22 -0.42 -21.01 24.42
C PHE A 22 -0.52 -19.51 24.75
N LEU A 23 -1.36 -19.08 25.69
CA LEU A 23 -1.22 -19.00 27.16
C LEU A 23 -0.12 -18.03 27.67
N LEU A 24 -0.60 -16.82 28.01
CA LEU A 24 -0.23 -15.90 29.10
C LEU A 24 1.04 -16.21 29.94
N LEU A 25 1.92 -15.21 30.04
CA LEU A 25 2.78 -15.01 31.20
C LEU A 25 2.78 -13.53 31.62
N ALA A 26 2.28 -13.27 32.83
CA ALA A 26 2.35 -12.00 33.54
C ALA A 26 3.50 -12.02 34.57
N CYS A 27 4.28 -10.95 34.65
CA CYS A 27 5.18 -10.59 35.77
C CYS A 27 5.41 -9.05 35.69
N VAL A 28 4.67 -8.21 36.40
CA VAL A 28 4.87 -7.73 37.80
C VAL A 28 6.10 -6.82 38.00
N PHE A 29 5.79 -5.52 38.15
CA PHE A 29 6.35 -4.49 39.03
C PHE A 29 7.86 -4.30 39.20
N GLY A 30 8.32 -3.10 38.86
CA GLY A 30 9.55 -2.49 39.37
C GLY A 30 9.49 -0.97 39.35
N LEU A 31 8.94 -0.37 40.41
CA LEU A 31 9.06 1.05 40.74
C LEU A 31 10.53 1.36 41.08
N PHE A 32 11.13 2.34 40.40
CA PHE A 32 12.19 3.15 41.01
C PHE A 32 12.07 4.62 40.61
N SER A 33 11.85 5.43 41.65
CA SER A 33 11.94 6.88 41.68
C SER A 33 13.37 7.35 41.51
N GLY A 34 13.56 8.57 40.98
CA GLY A 34 14.71 9.40 41.36
C GLY A 34 15.19 10.40 40.32
N CYS A 35 14.83 11.67 40.55
CA CYS A 35 15.60 12.92 40.35
C CYS A 35 16.62 12.97 39.17
N GLY A 36 16.47 13.81 38.16
CA GLY A 36 16.36 15.27 38.26
C GLY A 36 17.74 15.92 38.14
N GLN A 37 18.04 16.60 37.03
CA GLN A 37 18.92 17.78 36.99
C GLN A 37 18.86 18.51 35.65
N THR A 38 18.76 19.83 35.78
CA THR A 38 18.67 20.90 34.77
C THR A 38 19.96 21.11 33.96
N PRO A 39 19.88 21.74 32.77
CA PRO A 39 21.04 22.06 31.93
C PRO A 39 21.70 23.39 32.38
N PRO A 40 22.99 23.63 32.08
CA PRO A 40 23.50 24.98 31.95
C PRO A 40 23.55 25.40 30.47
N ALA A 41 22.98 26.57 30.22
CA ALA A 41 23.21 27.39 29.05
C ALA A 41 24.65 27.93 29.00
N GLY A 42 25.14 28.19 27.78
CA GLY A 42 26.33 28.99 27.49
C GLY A 42 26.93 28.60 26.14
N THR A 43 26.55 29.24 25.02
CA THR A 43 27.07 30.52 24.49
C THR A 43 28.13 30.29 23.40
N GLN A 44 27.83 30.91 22.25
CA GLN A 44 28.70 31.40 21.17
C GLN A 44 29.18 30.46 20.05
N SER A 45 28.67 30.84 18.88
CA SER A 45 29.11 30.64 17.51
C SER A 45 30.63 30.57 17.31
N ALA A 46 31.05 29.58 16.52
CA ALA A 46 32.15 29.72 15.57
C ALA A 46 31.84 28.82 14.37
N GLU A 47 31.83 29.41 13.18
CA GLU A 47 31.89 28.69 11.91
C GLU A 47 33.22 27.93 11.86
N ASP A 48 33.17 26.61 11.69
CA ASP A 48 34.29 25.81 11.19
C ASP A 48 33.75 24.56 10.49
N GLY A 49 34.33 24.25 9.32
CA GLY A 49 33.88 23.20 8.43
C GLY A 49 34.01 21.82 9.06
N GLY A 50 32.87 21.17 9.31
CA GLY A 50 32.80 19.79 9.77
C GLY A 50 32.07 18.95 8.73
N GLY A 51 32.79 18.03 8.09
CA GLY A 51 32.15 16.92 7.39
C GLY A 51 31.33 16.14 8.42
N GLY A 52 30.01 16.35 8.40
CA GLY A 52 29.08 15.56 9.18
C GLY A 52 29.23 14.11 8.75
N ASN A 53 29.60 13.25 9.70
CA ASN A 53 29.59 11.81 9.48
C ASN A 53 28.11 11.40 9.52
N THR A 54 27.43 11.60 8.41
CA THR A 54 26.05 11.16 8.20
C THR A 54 26.05 9.64 8.27
N GLU A 55 25.48 9.09 9.34
CA GLU A 55 25.40 7.65 9.55
C GLU A 55 24.23 7.10 8.73
N PHE A 56 24.56 6.31 7.71
CA PHE A 56 23.56 5.67 6.86
C PHE A 56 23.12 4.33 7.47
N ILE A 57 21.87 3.93 7.20
CA ILE A 57 21.40 2.57 7.45
C ILE A 57 22.28 1.56 6.70
N THR A 58 22.34 0.32 7.16
CA THR A 58 23.17 -0.66 6.47
C THR A 58 22.50 -1.13 5.18
N VAL A 59 23.30 -1.63 4.22
CA VAL A 59 22.77 -2.32 3.04
C VAL A 59 21.86 -3.49 3.43
N SER A 60 22.15 -4.18 4.54
CA SER A 60 21.30 -5.26 5.05
C SER A 60 19.94 -4.75 5.51
N ASP A 61 19.89 -3.58 6.13
CA ASP A 61 18.63 -2.96 6.56
C ASP A 61 17.82 -2.51 5.35
N ALA A 62 18.46 -1.89 4.35
CA ALA A 62 17.81 -1.49 3.11
C ALA A 62 17.26 -2.69 2.32
N LYS A 63 18.05 -3.78 2.18
CA LYS A 63 17.59 -5.04 1.59
C LYS A 63 16.40 -5.62 2.35
N SER A 64 16.46 -5.62 3.68
CA SER A 64 15.37 -6.13 4.52
C SER A 64 14.10 -5.30 4.36
N ALA A 65 14.23 -3.97 4.25
CA ALA A 65 13.12 -3.07 4.01
C ALA A 65 12.42 -3.36 2.68
N VAL A 66 13.17 -3.46 1.58
CA VAL A 66 12.59 -3.72 0.25
C VAL A 66 12.02 -5.13 0.13
N LEU A 67 12.67 -6.15 0.70
CA LEU A 67 12.15 -7.53 0.72
C LEU A 67 10.86 -7.64 1.53
N LYS A 68 10.82 -6.99 2.70
CA LYS A 68 9.62 -6.92 3.53
C LYS A 68 8.49 -6.19 2.81
N ASN A 69 8.79 -5.10 2.11
CA ASN A 69 7.82 -4.34 1.32
C ASN A 69 7.28 -5.16 0.14
N ALA A 70 8.16 -5.87 -0.58
CA ALA A 70 7.79 -6.69 -1.72
C ALA A 70 7.13 -8.03 -1.34
N GLY A 71 7.23 -8.45 -0.07
CA GLY A 71 6.67 -9.71 0.42
C GLY A 71 7.51 -10.94 0.09
N PHE A 72 8.80 -10.77 -0.22
CA PHE A 72 9.72 -11.86 -0.53
C PHE A 72 10.67 -12.17 0.62
N SER A 73 11.05 -13.44 0.73
CA SER A 73 12.28 -13.83 1.42
C SER A 73 13.49 -13.64 0.51
N GLU A 74 14.69 -13.48 1.10
CA GLU A 74 15.93 -13.33 0.33
C GLU A 74 16.25 -14.55 -0.55
N GLU A 75 15.68 -15.73 -0.23
CA GLU A 75 15.85 -16.95 -1.01
C GLU A 75 15.04 -16.96 -2.32
N GLU A 76 13.97 -16.16 -2.40
CA GLU A 76 13.03 -16.10 -3.53
C GLU A 76 13.46 -15.09 -4.61
N VAL A 77 14.52 -14.32 -4.35
CA VAL A 77 14.97 -13.26 -5.25
C VAL A 77 16.46 -13.37 -5.61
N ARG A 78 16.86 -12.55 -6.60
CA ARG A 78 18.26 -12.25 -6.90
C ARG A 78 18.44 -10.75 -6.99
N PHE A 79 19.24 -10.18 -6.08
CA PHE A 79 19.67 -8.79 -6.19
C PHE A 79 20.59 -8.60 -7.41
N VAL A 80 20.16 -7.72 -8.31
CA VAL A 80 20.85 -7.34 -9.56
C VAL A 80 21.67 -6.07 -9.35
N ARG A 81 21.16 -5.12 -8.56
CA ARG A 81 21.81 -3.84 -8.24
C ARG A 81 21.61 -3.50 -6.78
N VAL A 82 22.66 -3.04 -6.11
CA VAL A 82 22.60 -2.45 -4.76
C VAL A 82 23.67 -1.36 -4.69
N GLN A 83 23.29 -0.11 -4.91
CA GLN A 83 24.22 1.01 -4.99
C GLN A 83 23.76 2.15 -4.09
N LEU A 84 24.70 2.80 -3.40
CA LEU A 84 24.41 4.06 -2.73
C LEU A 84 24.62 5.20 -3.72
N GLU A 85 23.54 5.86 -4.11
CA GLU A 85 23.56 7.05 -4.95
C GLU A 85 23.45 8.31 -4.10
N LYS A 86 24.05 9.40 -4.58
CA LYS A 86 23.99 10.70 -3.92
C LYS A 86 23.70 11.78 -4.94
N GLU A 87 22.51 12.36 -4.86
CA GLU A 87 22.08 13.45 -5.72
C GLU A 87 21.69 14.67 -4.86
N ASN A 88 22.27 15.84 -5.17
CA ASN A 88 21.97 17.12 -4.53
C ASN A 88 22.01 17.16 -2.98
N GLY A 89 22.71 16.22 -2.34
CA GLY A 89 22.83 16.14 -0.88
C GLY A 89 21.89 15.12 -0.23
N VAL A 90 20.96 14.55 -0.98
CA VAL A 90 20.17 13.37 -0.60
C VAL A 90 20.98 12.13 -0.94
N SER A 91 20.98 11.13 -0.07
CA SER A 91 21.66 9.85 -0.29
C SER A 91 20.62 8.74 -0.23
N GLY A 92 20.59 7.89 -1.26
CA GLY A 92 19.61 6.80 -1.38
C GLY A 92 20.26 5.52 -1.87
N TYR A 93 19.80 4.38 -1.36
CA TYR A 93 20.11 3.08 -1.91
C TYR A 93 19.22 2.79 -3.10
N ASP A 94 19.85 2.65 -4.26
CA ASP A 94 19.29 2.15 -5.51
C ASP A 94 19.44 0.63 -5.53
N ILE A 95 18.32 -0.07 -5.36
CA ILE A 95 18.24 -1.51 -5.16
C ILE A 95 17.35 -2.13 -6.23
N GLU A 96 17.94 -2.97 -7.07
CA GLU A 96 17.23 -3.75 -8.07
C GLU A 96 17.33 -5.24 -7.71
N PHE A 97 16.21 -5.95 -7.72
CA PHE A 97 16.18 -7.40 -7.61
C PHE A 97 15.12 -8.01 -8.52
N ILE A 98 15.35 -9.26 -8.90
CA ILE A 98 14.41 -10.04 -9.71
C ILE A 98 13.86 -11.22 -8.90
N CYS A 99 12.60 -11.56 -9.12
CA CYS A 99 12.00 -12.86 -8.80
C CYS A 99 11.68 -13.61 -10.10
N GLU A 100 11.03 -14.78 -10.03
CA GLU A 100 10.77 -15.60 -11.23
C GLU A 100 9.94 -14.86 -12.30
N ASP A 101 9.08 -13.94 -11.88
CA ASP A 101 8.04 -13.31 -12.70
C ASP A 101 8.08 -11.77 -12.73
N ALA A 102 9.06 -11.13 -12.08
CA ALA A 102 9.17 -9.68 -12.08
C ALA A 102 10.57 -9.18 -11.71
N GLU A 103 10.85 -7.95 -12.11
CA GLU A 103 11.96 -7.12 -11.69
C GLU A 103 11.43 -5.98 -10.82
N TYR A 104 12.16 -5.67 -9.75
CA TYR A 104 11.86 -4.62 -8.81
C TYR A 104 13.02 -3.64 -8.76
N ASP A 105 12.75 -2.35 -8.86
CA ASP A 105 13.70 -1.26 -8.70
C ASP A 105 13.21 -0.35 -7.56
N TYR A 106 14.03 -0.20 -6.52
CA TYR A 106 13.73 0.55 -5.32
C TYR A 106 14.76 1.67 -5.13
N THR A 107 14.27 2.85 -4.72
CA THR A 107 15.12 3.85 -4.05
C THR A 107 14.76 3.88 -2.57
N VAL A 108 15.74 3.74 -1.69
CA VAL A 108 15.56 3.78 -0.22
C VAL A 108 16.39 4.92 0.35
N ASP A 109 15.82 5.80 1.17
CA ASP A 109 16.56 6.85 1.85
C ASP A 109 17.67 6.23 2.73
N ALA A 110 18.91 6.63 2.50
CA ALA A 110 20.06 6.02 3.14
C ALA A 110 20.18 6.42 4.62
N LEU A 111 19.48 7.44 5.09
CA LEU A 111 19.48 7.90 6.48
C LEU A 111 18.37 7.25 7.31
N THR A 112 17.16 7.19 6.75
CA THR A 112 15.96 6.76 7.48
C THR A 112 15.58 5.31 7.17
N GLY A 113 15.97 4.81 6.00
CA GLY A 113 15.49 3.52 5.48
C GLY A 113 14.08 3.57 4.90
N GLU A 114 13.53 4.77 4.72
CA GLU A 114 12.23 4.96 4.06
C GLU A 114 12.34 4.62 2.58
N ILE A 115 11.36 3.90 2.05
CA ILE A 115 11.30 3.61 0.62
C ILE A 115 10.78 4.88 -0.08
N LEU A 116 11.62 5.48 -0.92
CA LEU A 116 11.35 6.71 -1.66
C LEU A 116 10.70 6.44 -3.02
N SER A 117 11.01 5.31 -3.64
CA SER A 117 10.36 4.87 -4.87
C SER A 117 10.42 3.36 -5.00
N MET A 118 9.45 2.81 -5.73
CA MET A 118 9.42 1.42 -6.14
C MET A 118 8.80 1.32 -7.53
N ARG A 119 9.47 0.58 -8.40
CA ARG A 119 8.98 0.16 -9.71
C ARG A 119 9.01 -1.35 -9.77
N CYS A 120 7.95 -1.94 -10.30
CA CYS A 120 7.91 -3.35 -10.64
C CYS A 120 7.68 -3.47 -12.16
N GLU A 121 8.49 -4.28 -12.84
CA GLU A 121 8.30 -4.65 -14.24
C GLU A 121 8.03 -6.15 -14.32
N ALA A 122 6.86 -6.53 -14.82
CA ALA A 122 6.52 -7.94 -15.01
C ALA A 122 7.40 -8.55 -16.11
N GLY A 123 7.90 -9.75 -15.88
CA GLY A 123 8.77 -10.46 -16.82
C GLY A 123 8.83 -11.95 -16.54
N GLU A 124 9.74 -12.66 -17.19
CA GLU A 124 10.03 -14.06 -16.89
C GLU A 124 11.54 -14.19 -16.76
N TYR A 125 12.02 -14.41 -15.54
CA TYR A 125 13.44 -14.39 -15.21
C TYR A 125 13.89 -15.73 -14.64
N ASP A 126 14.93 -16.31 -15.25
CA ASP A 126 15.59 -17.49 -14.70
C ASP A 126 16.61 -17.06 -13.63
N LEU A 127 16.22 -17.15 -12.36
CA LEU A 127 17.05 -16.82 -11.20
C LEU A 127 18.36 -17.64 -11.12
N THR A 128 18.48 -18.74 -11.86
CA THR A 128 19.72 -19.53 -11.92
C THR A 128 20.76 -18.94 -12.88
N THR A 129 20.34 -18.03 -13.77
CA THR A 129 21.22 -17.37 -14.73
C THR A 129 21.85 -16.07 -14.20
N VAL A 130 21.29 -15.52 -13.12
CA VAL A 130 21.77 -14.29 -12.48
C VAL A 130 22.54 -14.63 -11.20
N PRO A 131 23.85 -14.33 -11.13
CA PRO A 131 24.63 -14.60 -9.94
C PRO A 131 24.20 -13.68 -8.79
N SER A 132 23.95 -14.24 -7.60
CA SER A 132 23.65 -13.46 -6.39
C SER A 132 24.78 -12.46 -6.10
N GLN A 133 24.47 -11.17 -6.03
CA GLN A 133 25.39 -10.16 -5.52
C GLN A 133 25.42 -10.17 -3.99
N ASP A 134 26.12 -11.16 -3.43
CA ASP A 134 26.42 -11.23 -1.98
C ASP A 134 27.70 -10.48 -1.59
N ALA A 135 28.36 -9.77 -2.52
CA ALA A 135 29.63 -9.14 -2.21
C ALA A 135 29.98 -7.92 -3.08
N GLN A 136 29.45 -6.75 -2.71
CA GLN A 136 30.23 -5.52 -2.79
C GLN A 136 30.16 -4.80 -1.44
N THR A 137 31.17 -5.04 -0.62
CA THR A 137 31.52 -4.28 0.59
C THR A 137 31.74 -2.80 0.26
N PRO A 138 31.00 -1.87 0.88
CA PRO A 138 31.57 -0.58 1.27
C PRO A 138 32.58 -0.81 2.40
N PRO A 139 33.69 -0.05 2.50
CA PRO A 139 34.64 -0.21 3.58
C PRO A 139 34.00 0.23 4.92
N ALA A 140 33.90 -0.71 5.86
CA ALA A 140 33.48 -0.43 7.23
C ALA A 140 34.47 0.50 7.97
N PRO A 141 33.99 1.23 8.97
CA PRO A 141 34.65 1.27 10.26
C PRO A 141 33.77 0.60 11.33
N ALA A 142 34.44 -0.17 12.17
CA ALA A 142 33.88 -0.97 13.25
C ALA A 142 33.35 -0.12 14.41
N GLY A 143 32.24 -0.56 15.01
CA GLY A 143 31.75 -0.09 16.31
C GLY A 143 30.48 -0.82 16.75
N GLU A 144 30.51 -1.42 17.92
CA GLU A 144 29.48 -2.30 18.50
C GLU A 144 28.36 -1.54 19.23
N GLN A 145 27.10 -1.97 19.01
CA GLN A 145 25.86 -1.88 19.81
C GLN A 145 25.61 -0.68 20.75
N THR A 146 24.47 0.00 20.58
CA THR A 146 23.30 -0.04 21.53
C THR A 146 22.10 0.76 20.99
N GLY A 147 20.89 0.20 21.11
CA GLY A 147 19.65 0.77 20.57
C GLY A 147 18.89 1.74 21.48
N ALA A 148 17.87 2.39 20.90
CA ALA A 148 16.74 3.00 21.60
C ALA A 148 15.55 3.22 20.62
N GLU A 149 14.41 2.62 20.95
CA GLU A 149 13.07 2.79 20.35
C GLU A 149 12.46 4.18 20.63
N GLN A 150 11.63 4.66 19.68
CA GLN A 150 10.53 5.61 19.88
C GLN A 150 9.63 5.66 18.62
N PRO A 151 8.33 6.01 18.72
CA PRO A 151 7.23 5.34 19.42
C PRO A 151 6.11 4.85 18.45
N ASP A 152 5.35 3.84 18.90
CA ASP A 152 4.19 3.26 18.22
C ASP A 152 3.10 4.30 17.86
N GLY A 153 2.88 4.47 16.55
CA GLY A 153 1.59 4.80 15.98
C GLY A 153 0.98 3.52 15.42
N GLU A 154 -0.15 3.11 15.99
CA GLU A 154 -0.86 1.87 15.68
C GLU A 154 -1.37 1.91 14.22
N GLN A 155 -0.52 1.50 13.28
CA GLN A 155 -0.86 1.36 11.88
C GLN A 155 -1.47 -0.02 11.66
N ASN A 156 -2.67 -0.01 11.09
CA ASN A 156 -3.37 -1.20 10.61
C ASN A 156 -2.56 -1.81 9.46
N GLN A 157 -1.65 -2.71 9.80
CA GLN A 157 -0.77 -3.42 8.88
C GLN A 157 -1.46 -4.67 8.34
N GLN A 158 -1.72 -4.66 7.02
CA GLN A 158 -2.01 -5.75 6.06
C GLN A 158 -2.97 -5.13 5.01
N GLU A 159 -2.71 -5.03 3.70
CA GLU A 159 -2.09 -5.95 2.74
C GLU A 159 -1.92 -5.25 1.38
N GLY A 160 -0.96 -5.69 0.56
CA GLY A 160 -0.64 -5.15 -0.78
C GLY A 160 0.51 -4.14 -0.74
N GLN A 161 1.30 -4.05 -1.81
CA GLN A 161 2.49 -3.18 -1.90
C GLN A 161 2.21 -1.67 -1.63
N TYR A 162 0.94 -1.26 -1.52
CA TYR A 162 0.46 0.13 -1.41
C TYR A 162 -0.49 0.32 -0.22
N ILE A 163 -0.73 1.57 0.19
CA ILE A 163 -1.60 1.92 1.31
C ILE A 163 -3.06 1.47 1.13
N GLY A 164 -3.51 1.26 -0.10
CA GLY A 164 -4.89 0.88 -0.44
C GLY A 164 -5.83 2.08 -0.55
N VAL A 165 -6.91 1.92 -1.33
CA VAL A 165 -7.93 2.96 -1.56
C VAL A 165 -8.51 3.52 -0.27
N GLU A 166 -8.85 2.66 0.70
CA GLU A 166 -9.47 3.11 1.95
C GLU A 166 -8.52 3.97 2.79
N ALA A 167 -7.22 3.66 2.79
CA ALA A 167 -6.23 4.50 3.46
C ALA A 167 -6.01 5.83 2.71
N ALA A 168 -6.00 5.80 1.38
CA ALA A 168 -5.89 7.01 0.55
C ALA A 168 -7.08 7.95 0.78
N LYS A 169 -8.32 7.45 0.74
CA LYS A 169 -9.54 8.20 1.08
C LYS A 169 -9.46 8.82 2.47
N GLN A 170 -9.01 8.04 3.46
CA GLN A 170 -8.88 8.53 4.83
C GLN A 170 -7.79 9.61 4.96
N ALA A 171 -6.68 9.48 4.23
CA ALA A 171 -5.63 10.51 4.18
C ALA A 171 -6.16 11.82 3.59
N ALA A 172 -6.91 11.74 2.47
CA ALA A 172 -7.55 12.89 1.83
C ALA A 172 -8.54 13.60 2.77
N LEU A 173 -9.43 12.84 3.42
CA LEU A 173 -10.40 13.34 4.40
C LEU A 173 -9.74 14.01 5.60
N ASN A 174 -8.71 13.38 6.16
CA ASN A 174 -7.95 13.92 7.29
C ASN A 174 -7.28 15.24 6.91
N HIS A 175 -6.71 15.32 5.71
CA HIS A 175 -6.09 16.55 5.21
C HIS A 175 -7.12 17.66 4.97
N ALA A 176 -8.28 17.32 4.39
CA ALA A 176 -9.39 18.24 4.18
C ALA A 176 -10.07 18.68 5.50
N GLY A 177 -9.91 17.92 6.58
CA GLY A 177 -10.60 18.13 7.84
C GLY A 177 -12.10 17.81 7.77
N LEU A 178 -12.47 16.81 6.96
CA LEU A 178 -13.84 16.42 6.68
C LEU A 178 -14.14 15.00 7.19
N ASP A 179 -15.38 14.78 7.62
CA ASP A 179 -15.87 13.46 7.99
C ASP A 179 -16.35 12.70 6.74
N ALA A 180 -16.11 11.39 6.69
CA ALA A 180 -16.54 10.52 5.58
C ALA A 180 -18.05 10.60 5.31
N ASP A 181 -18.86 10.72 6.38
CA ASP A 181 -20.33 10.84 6.29
C ASP A 181 -20.81 12.16 5.65
N ALA A 182 -19.91 13.14 5.51
CA ALA A 182 -20.21 14.48 4.99
C ALA A 182 -19.76 14.69 3.53
N VAL A 183 -19.18 13.68 2.90
CA VAL A 183 -18.67 13.75 1.52
C VAL A 183 -19.31 12.69 0.62
N ARG A 184 -19.08 12.81 -0.68
CA ARG A 184 -19.36 11.79 -1.69
C ARG A 184 -18.15 11.59 -2.57
N PHE A 185 -17.55 10.40 -2.54
CA PHE A 185 -16.45 10.05 -3.43
C PHE A 185 -16.93 9.91 -4.88
N ALA A 186 -16.19 10.50 -5.81
CA ALA A 186 -16.35 10.34 -7.24
C ALA A 186 -15.48 9.19 -7.73
N HIS A 187 -14.18 9.21 -7.41
CA HIS A 187 -13.28 8.10 -7.69
C HIS A 187 -12.16 7.97 -6.66
N ALA A 188 -11.55 6.79 -6.68
CA ALA A 188 -10.27 6.52 -6.06
C ALA A 188 -9.55 5.49 -6.93
N ARG A 189 -8.49 5.91 -7.62
CA ARG A 189 -7.77 5.10 -8.63
C ARG A 189 -6.29 5.03 -8.31
N LEU A 190 -5.67 3.91 -8.63
CA LEU A 190 -4.23 3.74 -8.50
C LEU A 190 -3.58 4.06 -9.85
N GLU A 191 -2.93 5.21 -9.94
CA GLU A 191 -2.29 5.66 -11.16
C GLU A 191 -0.77 5.55 -11.10
N PHE A 192 -0.15 5.32 -12.25
CA PHE A 192 1.28 5.45 -12.42
C PHE A 192 1.58 6.65 -13.31
N ASP A 193 2.04 7.74 -12.69
CA ASP A 193 2.38 8.99 -13.36
C ASP A 193 3.71 9.53 -12.83
N ASP A 194 4.45 10.25 -13.66
CA ASP A 194 5.76 10.86 -13.33
C ASP A 194 6.78 9.90 -12.64
N GLY A 195 6.61 8.60 -12.82
CA GLY A 195 7.55 7.56 -12.37
C GLY A 195 7.28 6.97 -10.98
N TYR A 196 6.16 7.29 -10.34
CA TYR A 196 5.75 6.70 -9.06
C TYR A 196 4.25 6.34 -9.07
N TRP A 197 3.86 5.43 -8.18
CA TRP A 197 2.45 5.07 -7.99
C TRP A 197 1.79 6.08 -7.05
N LYS A 198 0.62 6.57 -7.44
CA LYS A 198 -0.20 7.50 -6.65
C LYS A 198 -1.65 7.06 -6.65
N TYR A 199 -2.36 7.35 -5.57
CA TYR A 199 -3.81 7.34 -5.57
C TYR A 199 -4.31 8.71 -6.00
N ASP A 200 -5.10 8.75 -7.07
CA ASP A 200 -5.95 9.89 -7.43
C ASP A 200 -7.29 9.69 -6.69
N VAL A 201 -7.63 10.62 -5.81
CA VAL A 201 -8.86 10.59 -5.00
C VAL A 201 -9.66 11.88 -5.20
N GLU A 202 -10.84 11.74 -5.79
CA GLU A 202 -11.79 12.84 -5.99
C GLU A 202 -13.05 12.65 -5.13
N PHE A 203 -13.47 13.70 -4.43
CA PHE A 203 -14.72 13.72 -3.69
C PHE A 203 -15.36 15.11 -3.59
N HIS A 204 -16.65 15.11 -3.27
CA HIS A 204 -17.46 16.32 -3.18
C HIS A 204 -18.02 16.55 -1.78
N GLN A 205 -18.02 17.81 -1.34
CA GLN A 205 -18.85 18.30 -0.24
C GLN A 205 -19.66 19.51 -0.71
N ASP A 206 -20.99 19.39 -0.69
CA ASP A 206 -21.92 20.41 -1.20
C ASP A 206 -21.63 20.80 -2.67
N ASN A 207 -21.05 21.98 -2.91
CA ASN A 207 -20.66 22.45 -4.26
C ASN A 207 -19.13 22.63 -4.37
N MET A 208 -18.37 21.97 -3.50
CA MET A 208 -16.92 21.97 -3.51
C MET A 208 -16.43 20.60 -3.94
N GLU A 209 -15.59 20.58 -4.96
CA GLU A 209 -14.82 19.43 -5.40
C GLU A 209 -13.44 19.46 -4.76
N TYR A 210 -12.96 18.28 -4.40
CA TYR A 210 -11.64 18.06 -3.82
C TYR A 210 -10.96 16.97 -4.64
N ASP A 211 -9.77 17.27 -5.13
CA ASP A 211 -8.91 16.36 -5.89
C ASP A 211 -7.58 16.24 -5.14
N TYR A 212 -7.07 15.01 -5.03
CA TYR A 212 -5.87 14.65 -4.29
C TYR A 212 -5.03 13.62 -5.06
N ASP A 213 -3.77 13.96 -5.33
CA ASP A 213 -2.74 12.96 -5.57
C ASP A 213 -2.09 12.56 -4.24
N ILE A 214 -2.07 11.26 -3.95
CA ILE A 214 -1.56 10.70 -2.70
C ILE A 214 -0.53 9.64 -3.04
N ASP A 215 0.68 9.72 -2.48
CA ASP A 215 1.71 8.71 -2.70
C ASP A 215 1.21 7.33 -2.27
N ALA A 216 1.21 6.37 -3.20
CA ALA A 216 0.57 5.08 -2.97
C ALA A 216 1.32 4.21 -1.95
N LEU A 217 2.58 4.53 -1.63
CA LEU A 217 3.40 3.76 -0.70
C LEU A 217 3.32 4.32 0.73
N THR A 218 3.36 5.64 0.85
CA THR A 218 3.53 6.35 2.11
C THR A 218 2.24 7.00 2.62
N GLY A 219 1.30 7.30 1.71
CA GLY A 219 0.12 8.11 2.02
C GLY A 219 0.41 9.60 2.16
N GLU A 220 1.59 10.06 1.73
CA GLU A 220 1.90 11.49 1.66
C GLU A 220 0.99 12.19 0.63
N ILE A 221 0.49 13.37 0.99
CA ILE A 221 -0.28 14.20 0.05
C ILE A 221 0.70 14.90 -0.89
N LEU A 222 0.67 14.52 -2.17
CA LEU A 222 1.56 15.05 -3.21
C LEU A 222 0.98 16.32 -3.83
N SER A 223 -0.32 16.34 -4.06
CA SER A 223 -1.06 17.49 -4.58
C SER A 223 -2.46 17.54 -3.95
N CYS A 224 -3.04 18.74 -3.91
CA CYS A 224 -4.45 18.89 -3.61
C CYS A 224 -5.03 20.13 -4.31
N GLU A 225 -6.18 19.97 -4.95
CA GLU A 225 -6.92 21.04 -5.59
C GLU A 225 -8.34 21.13 -5.00
N GLN A 226 -8.88 22.35 -4.95
CA GLN A 226 -10.25 22.60 -4.49
C GLN A 226 -10.91 23.57 -5.46
N ASP A 227 -12.01 23.15 -6.08
CA ASP A 227 -12.78 24.01 -6.97
C ASP A 227 -14.18 24.29 -6.41
N ALA A 228 -14.46 25.59 -6.26
CA ALA A 228 -15.71 26.15 -5.77
C ALA A 228 -16.63 26.59 -6.93
N ASP A 229 -16.67 25.87 -8.04
CA ASP A 229 -17.70 26.03 -9.08
C ASP A 229 -18.13 24.69 -9.68
N TYR A 230 -18.00 23.59 -8.94
CA TYR A 230 -18.64 22.32 -9.29
C TYR A 230 -20.16 22.45 -9.15
N ARG A 231 -20.78 22.92 -10.23
CA ARG A 231 -22.22 22.81 -10.48
C ARG A 231 -22.43 21.79 -11.59
N GLN A 232 -22.04 20.54 -11.37
CA GLN A 232 -22.66 19.47 -12.13
C GLN A 232 -24.09 19.30 -11.61
N GLY A 233 -25.04 19.15 -12.53
CA GLY A 233 -26.48 19.11 -12.28
C GLY A 233 -26.96 17.87 -11.53
N LEU A 234 -26.33 17.55 -10.40
CA LEU A 234 -26.77 16.56 -9.45
C LEU A 234 -27.77 17.25 -8.51
N ALA A 235 -29.04 16.93 -8.73
CA ALA A 235 -30.00 17.01 -7.65
C ALA A 235 -29.33 16.36 -6.43
N SER A 236 -29.27 17.11 -5.34
CA SER A 236 -28.98 16.61 -4.01
C SER A 236 -29.94 15.45 -3.72
N ALA A 237 -29.54 14.26 -4.16
CA ALA A 237 -30.11 12.99 -3.81
C ALA A 237 -29.34 12.49 -2.59
N ALA A 238 -29.28 13.34 -1.56
CA ALA A 238 -28.91 12.92 -0.22
C ALA A 238 -29.99 11.94 0.27
N GLY A 239 -29.89 10.68 -0.18
CA GLY A 239 -30.79 9.59 0.18
C GLY A 239 -31.39 8.75 -0.96
N GLU A 240 -31.09 8.98 -2.25
CA GLU A 240 -31.63 8.14 -3.35
C GLU A 240 -30.59 7.26 -4.06
N GLN A 241 -29.29 7.55 -3.93
CA GLN A 241 -28.22 6.73 -4.52
C GLN A 241 -27.42 6.02 -3.43
N ILE A 242 -26.99 4.79 -3.75
CA ILE A 242 -26.03 4.05 -2.92
C ILE A 242 -24.70 4.80 -2.88
N THR A 243 -23.93 4.55 -1.84
CA THR A 243 -22.56 5.03 -1.71
C THR A 243 -21.60 4.18 -2.54
N LEU A 244 -20.42 4.74 -2.86
CA LEU A 244 -19.35 4.01 -3.52
C LEU A 244 -18.89 2.82 -2.65
N GLU A 245 -18.87 2.98 -1.33
CA GLU A 245 -18.56 1.91 -0.37
C GLU A 245 -19.60 0.77 -0.42
N GLU A 246 -20.88 1.11 -0.56
CA GLU A 246 -21.94 0.11 -0.78
C GLU A 246 -21.79 -0.59 -2.12
N ALA A 247 -21.39 0.12 -3.18
CA ALA A 247 -21.14 -0.44 -4.50
C ALA A 247 -19.96 -1.44 -4.47
N VAL A 248 -18.83 -1.07 -3.85
CA VAL A 248 -17.68 -1.97 -3.64
C VAL A 248 -18.11 -3.25 -2.91
N ARG A 249 -18.89 -3.13 -1.83
CA ARG A 249 -19.41 -4.31 -1.11
C ARG A 249 -20.27 -5.20 -2.01
N ILE A 250 -21.13 -4.62 -2.83
CA ILE A 250 -21.99 -5.37 -3.76
C ILE A 250 -21.14 -6.08 -4.82
N ALA A 251 -20.15 -5.41 -5.42
CA ALA A 251 -19.27 -5.98 -6.44
C ALA A 251 -18.49 -7.20 -5.90
N LEU A 252 -17.87 -7.05 -4.73
CA LEU A 252 -17.09 -8.11 -4.09
C LEU A 252 -17.98 -9.30 -3.65
N GLU A 253 -19.16 -9.01 -3.09
CA GLU A 253 -20.15 -10.03 -2.73
C GLU A 253 -20.65 -10.79 -3.97
N TYR A 254 -20.89 -10.08 -5.08
CA TYR A 254 -21.32 -10.67 -6.35
C TYR A 254 -20.26 -11.61 -6.92
N ALA A 255 -18.98 -11.24 -6.82
CA ALA A 255 -17.86 -12.07 -7.25
C ALA A 255 -17.49 -13.20 -6.28
N GLY A 256 -18.01 -13.16 -5.05
CA GLY A 256 -17.64 -14.09 -3.98
C GLY A 256 -16.20 -13.90 -3.49
N VAL A 257 -15.70 -12.67 -3.58
CA VAL A 257 -14.34 -12.28 -3.17
C VAL A 257 -14.43 -11.63 -1.79
N ASP A 258 -13.59 -12.06 -0.85
CA ASP A 258 -13.43 -11.37 0.43
C ASP A 258 -12.66 -10.07 0.17
N GLN A 259 -13.06 -8.96 0.80
CA GLN A 259 -12.44 -7.67 0.58
C GLN A 259 -10.92 -7.70 0.83
N LYS A 260 -10.45 -8.50 1.78
CA LYS A 260 -9.00 -8.66 2.05
C LYS A 260 -8.23 -9.30 0.88
N ASP A 261 -8.93 -10.06 0.03
CA ASP A 261 -8.32 -10.75 -1.10
C ASP A 261 -8.31 -9.87 -2.38
N ALA A 262 -9.03 -8.73 -2.37
CA ALA A 262 -9.09 -7.78 -3.47
C ALA A 262 -7.88 -6.83 -3.44
N GLN A 263 -7.06 -6.91 -4.48
CA GLN A 263 -5.87 -6.08 -4.68
C GLN A 263 -6.11 -5.09 -5.82
N ARG A 264 -5.36 -3.98 -5.86
CA ARG A 264 -5.51 -2.93 -6.89
C ARG A 264 -6.98 -2.55 -7.11
N LEU A 265 -7.69 -2.35 -6.00
CA LEU A 265 -9.07 -1.90 -6.06
C LEU A 265 -9.08 -0.49 -6.62
N GLU A 266 -9.87 -0.25 -7.66
CA GLU A 266 -10.11 1.05 -8.28
C GLU A 266 -11.61 1.28 -8.40
N THR A 267 -12.01 2.55 -8.28
CA THR A 267 -13.43 2.93 -8.29
C THR A 267 -13.64 4.20 -9.08
N GLU A 268 -14.69 4.24 -9.90
CA GLU A 268 -15.07 5.37 -10.73
C GLU A 268 -16.59 5.58 -10.66
N PHE A 269 -17.03 6.83 -10.63
CA PHE A 269 -18.44 7.21 -10.75
C PHE A 269 -18.64 7.91 -12.08
N ASP A 270 -19.54 7.39 -12.91
CA ASP A 270 -19.91 7.99 -14.18
C ASP A 270 -21.42 8.29 -14.23
N TYR A 271 -21.76 9.27 -15.07
CA TYR A 271 -23.12 9.65 -15.41
C TYR A 271 -23.30 9.62 -16.93
N ASP A 272 -23.56 8.44 -17.49
CA ASP A 272 -23.86 8.28 -18.91
C ASP A 272 -25.38 8.13 -19.18
N ASP A 273 -25.85 8.77 -20.25
CA ASP A 273 -27.22 8.65 -20.79
C ASP A 273 -28.38 8.80 -19.76
N GLY A 274 -28.16 9.53 -18.67
CA GLY A 274 -29.16 9.76 -17.62
C GLY A 274 -29.24 8.66 -16.57
N ARG A 275 -28.24 7.78 -16.52
CA ARG A 275 -28.01 6.80 -15.46
C ARG A 275 -26.70 7.13 -14.75
N ALA A 276 -26.72 7.08 -13.44
CA ALA A 276 -25.52 7.14 -12.63
C ALA A 276 -25.04 5.71 -12.36
N GLU A 277 -23.76 5.43 -12.54
CA GLU A 277 -23.16 4.12 -12.34
C GLU A 277 -21.81 4.21 -11.63
N TYR A 278 -21.49 3.15 -10.87
CA TYR A 278 -20.18 2.94 -10.27
C TYR A 278 -19.48 1.83 -11.03
N GLY A 279 -18.28 2.11 -11.54
CA GLY A 279 -17.33 1.11 -12.02
C GLY A 279 -16.39 0.70 -10.89
N ILE A 280 -16.24 -0.60 -10.67
CA ILE A 280 -15.33 -1.17 -9.66
C ILE A 280 -14.44 -2.20 -10.34
N GLU A 281 -13.14 -1.98 -10.26
CA GLU A 281 -12.11 -2.90 -10.77
C GLU A 281 -11.23 -3.41 -9.63
N TRP A 282 -10.88 -4.69 -9.65
CA TRP A 282 -9.94 -5.25 -8.69
C TRP A 282 -9.29 -6.53 -9.21
N HIS A 283 -8.22 -6.94 -8.54
CA HIS A 283 -7.42 -8.11 -8.87
C HIS A 283 -7.46 -9.15 -7.74
N VAL A 284 -7.54 -10.42 -8.10
CA VAL A 284 -7.25 -11.57 -7.21
C VAL A 284 -6.24 -12.47 -7.90
N GLY A 285 -4.98 -12.39 -7.50
CA GLY A 285 -3.89 -13.06 -8.21
C GLY A 285 -3.75 -12.53 -9.64
N ARG A 286 -3.87 -13.41 -10.65
CA ARG A 286 -3.82 -13.08 -12.08
C ARG A 286 -5.19 -12.78 -12.70
N THR A 287 -6.22 -12.65 -11.87
CA THR A 287 -7.58 -12.44 -12.34
C THR A 287 -8.00 -11.03 -12.06
N GLU A 288 -8.25 -10.29 -13.12
CA GLU A 288 -8.89 -8.99 -13.09
C GLU A 288 -10.41 -9.18 -13.10
N TYR A 289 -11.09 -8.36 -12.33
CA TYR A 289 -12.53 -8.30 -12.23
C TYR A 289 -12.95 -6.86 -12.47
N SER A 290 -13.99 -6.67 -13.28
CA SER A 290 -14.64 -5.38 -13.47
C SER A 290 -16.14 -5.53 -13.28
N CYS A 291 -16.76 -4.57 -12.61
CA CYS A 291 -18.17 -4.60 -12.28
C CYS A 291 -18.77 -3.20 -12.33
N ASP A 292 -19.79 -3.02 -13.17
CA ASP A 292 -20.59 -1.79 -13.18
C ASP A 292 -21.86 -1.97 -12.36
N ILE A 293 -22.18 -0.99 -11.52
CA ILE A 293 -23.32 -1.02 -10.60
C ILE A 293 -24.16 0.24 -10.76
N ASP A 294 -25.46 0.07 -10.94
CA ASP A 294 -26.42 1.17 -10.99
C ASP A 294 -26.45 1.92 -9.65
N ALA A 295 -26.06 3.19 -9.65
CA ALA A 295 -25.91 3.97 -8.42
C ALA A 295 -27.25 4.26 -7.72
N ALA A 296 -28.39 4.17 -8.42
CA ALA A 296 -29.70 4.40 -7.80
C ALA A 296 -30.26 3.14 -7.11
N THR A 297 -29.92 1.96 -7.60
CA THR A 297 -30.56 0.70 -7.18
C THR A 297 -29.62 -0.32 -6.58
N GLY A 298 -28.31 -0.22 -6.84
CA GLY A 298 -27.32 -1.24 -6.52
C GLY A 298 -27.43 -2.50 -7.40
N GLU A 299 -28.13 -2.42 -8.54
CA GLU A 299 -28.19 -3.51 -9.51
C GLU A 299 -26.85 -3.64 -10.25
N VAL A 300 -26.33 -4.86 -10.36
CA VAL A 300 -25.14 -5.16 -11.19
C VAL A 300 -25.53 -5.08 -12.65
N LEU A 301 -24.95 -4.10 -13.36
CA LEU A 301 -25.20 -3.82 -14.77
C LEU A 301 -24.30 -4.65 -15.69
N SER A 302 -23.03 -4.75 -15.33
CA SER A 302 -22.02 -5.53 -16.04
C SER A 302 -21.13 -6.26 -15.01
N PHE A 303 -20.56 -7.38 -15.43
CA PHE A 303 -19.55 -8.09 -14.64
C PHE A 303 -18.65 -8.88 -15.58
N GLU A 304 -17.37 -8.54 -15.56
CA GLU A 304 -16.32 -9.14 -16.38
C GLU A 304 -15.25 -9.74 -15.46
N ARG A 305 -14.63 -10.82 -15.94
CA ARG A 305 -13.57 -11.50 -15.24
C ARG A 305 -12.59 -12.07 -16.25
N ASP A 306 -11.43 -11.45 -16.31
CA ASP A 306 -10.36 -11.79 -17.24
C ASP A 306 -9.15 -12.32 -16.49
N VAL A 307 -8.48 -13.30 -17.09
CA VAL A 307 -7.27 -13.90 -16.53
C VAL A 307 -6.12 -13.49 -17.42
N ASP A 308 -5.19 -12.74 -16.85
CA ASP A 308 -3.89 -12.40 -17.47
C ASP A 308 -3.03 -13.65 -17.68
#